data_AF-A0A816CZ20-F1
#
_entry.id   AF-A0A816CZ20-F1
#
_cell.length_a   1.000
_cell.length_b   1.000
_cell.length_c   1.000
_cell.angle_alpha   90.00
_cell.angle_beta   90.00
_cell.angle_gamma   90.00
#
_symmetry.space_group_name_H-M   'P 1'
#
loop_
_entity.id
_entity.type
_entity.pdbx_description
1 polymer ?
#
loop_
_entity_poly.entity_id
_entity_poly.type
_entity_poly.pdbx_seq_one_letter_code
_entity_poly.pdbx_strand_id
1 'polypeptide(L)' 'HWPPSSPDLNPLDYCIWDELAHQVNWDAVTSKTTLINEVKRAVRKVSLDDVFESCSSWANRLYRLSQVKGNYLR' A
#
# COMPACT_ATOMS: atom_id res chain seq x y z
N HIS A 1 15.79 12.43 2.20
CA HIS A 1 15.12 12.68 0.91
C HIS A 1 14.52 11.38 0.40
N TRP A 2 13.32 11.43 -0.17
CA TRP A 2 12.70 10.27 -0.82
C TRP A 2 13.10 10.23 -2.30
N PRO A 3 13.58 9.10 -2.84
CA PRO A 3 13.95 9.01 -4.25
C PRO A 3 12.70 9.14 -5.14
N PRO A 4 12.78 9.85 -6.27
CA PRO A 4 11.67 9.94 -7.21
C PRO A 4 11.30 8.55 -7.75
N SER A 5 10.05 8.38 -8.18
CA SER A 5 9.55 7.16 -8.82
C SER A 5 9.81 5.87 -8.04
N SER A 6 9.74 5.91 -6.70
CA SER A 6 10.09 4.78 -5.82
C SER A 6 8.89 4.29 -4.98
N PRO A 7 7.82 3.75 -5.60
CA PRO A 7 6.69 3.18 -4.88
C PRO A 7 7.09 1.93 -4.07
N ASP A 8 8.11 1.19 -4.52
CA ASP A 8 8.65 0.01 -3.83
C ASP A 8 9.18 0.29 -2.42
N LEU A 9 9.43 1.57 -2.12
CA LEU A 9 9.87 2.02 -0.80
C LEU A 9 8.73 2.59 0.04
N ASN A 10 7.58 2.92 -0.51
CA ASN A 10 6.51 3.61 0.21
C ASN A 10 5.54 2.58 0.80
N PRO A 11 5.43 2.44 2.13
CA PRO A 11 4.53 1.45 2.75
C PRO A 11 3.08 1.56 2.29
N LEU A 12 2.64 2.77 1.94
CA LEU A 12 1.31 2.94 1.36
C LEU A 12 1.20 2.32 -0.03
N ASP A 13 2.21 2.52 -0.88
CA ASP A 13 2.16 2.10 -2.29
C ASP A 13 2.42 0.60 -2.47
N TYR A 14 3.35 0.01 -1.73
CA TYR A 14 3.65 -1.42 -1.89
C TYR A 14 2.76 -2.35 -1.05
N CYS A 15 1.90 -1.81 -0.18
CA CYS A 15 1.08 -2.63 0.73
C CYS A 15 -0.32 -2.04 0.97
N ILE A 16 -0.44 -0.88 1.62
CA ILE A 16 -1.76 -0.44 2.13
C ILE A 16 -2.77 -0.17 1.01
N TRP A 17 -2.35 0.41 -0.13
CA TRP A 17 -3.26 0.62 -1.26
C TRP A 17 -3.75 -0.67 -1.88
N ASP A 18 -2.90 -1.71 -1.93
CA ASP A 18 -3.26 -3.03 -2.43
C ASP A 18 -4.28 -3.69 -1.49
N GLU A 19 -4.04 -3.67 -0.17
CA GLU A 19 -4.98 -4.19 0.82
C GLU A 19 -6.33 -3.45 0.75
N LEU A 20 -6.32 -2.12 0.65
CA LEU A 20 -7.55 -1.35 0.49
C LEU A 20 -8.31 -1.72 -0.78
N ALA A 21 -7.62 -1.90 -1.91
CA ALA A 21 -8.24 -2.30 -3.16
C ALA A 21 -8.89 -3.70 -3.07
N HIS A 22 -8.28 -4.63 -2.33
CA HIS A 22 -8.85 -5.95 -2.06
C HIS A 22 -10.08 -5.90 -1.14
N GLN A 23 -10.15 -4.93 -0.22
CA GLN A 23 -11.26 -4.82 0.74
C GLN A 23 -12.48 -4.04 0.21
N VAL A 24 -12.31 -3.26 -0.86
CA VAL A 24 -13.40 -2.53 -1.54
C VAL A 24 -14.31 -3.53 -2.25
N ASN A 25 -15.62 -3.39 -2.04
CA ASN A 25 -16.61 -4.14 -2.82
C ASN A 25 -16.87 -3.38 -4.11
N TRP A 26 -16.13 -3.71 -5.16
CA TRP A 26 -16.20 -3.01 -6.45
C TRP A 26 -17.57 -3.12 -7.12
N ASP A 27 -18.33 -4.21 -6.87
CA ASP A 27 -19.68 -4.37 -7.40
C ASP A 27 -20.68 -3.35 -6.82
N ALA A 28 -20.41 -2.83 -5.62
CA ALA A 28 -21.22 -1.78 -5.00
C ALA A 28 -20.87 -0.37 -5.50
N VAL A 29 -19.78 -0.20 -6.24
CA VAL A 29 -19.27 1.10 -6.69
C VAL A 29 -19.89 1.48 -8.03
N THR A 30 -20.92 2.33 -8.00
CA THR A 30 -21.63 2.83 -9.18
C THR A 30 -21.57 4.35 -9.34
N SER A 31 -20.97 5.04 -8.37
CA SER A 31 -20.88 6.49 -8.32
C SER A 31 -19.74 6.95 -7.42
N LYS A 32 -19.37 8.23 -7.50
CA LYS A 32 -18.37 8.83 -6.59
C LYS A 32 -18.75 8.64 -5.11
N THR A 33 -20.03 8.77 -4.77
CA THR A 33 -20.51 8.62 -3.39
C THR A 33 -20.37 7.18 -2.90
N THR A 34 -20.72 6.19 -3.72
CA THR A 34 -20.56 4.77 -3.36
C THR A 34 -19.09 4.39 -3.23
N LEU A 35 -18.21 4.91 -4.11
CA LEU A 35 -16.76 4.75 -3.98
C LEU A 35 -16.23 5.31 -2.65
N ILE A 36 -16.59 6.55 -2.28
CA ILE A 36 -16.15 7.16 -1.02
C ILE A 36 -16.59 6.30 0.18
N ASN A 37 -17.82 5.79 0.15
CA ASN A 37 -18.35 4.97 1.23
C ASN A 37 -17.63 3.61 1.32
N GLU A 38 -17.40 2.95 0.19
CA GLU A 38 -16.69 1.67 0.15
C GLU A 38 -15.22 1.81 0.55
N VAL A 39 -14.53 2.87 0.15
CA VAL A 39 -13.15 3.15 0.62
C VAL A 39 -13.13 3.38 2.13
N LYS A 40 -14.05 4.18 2.68
CA LYS A 40 -14.16 4.37 4.14
C LYS A 40 -14.44 3.06 4.88
N ARG A 41 -15.23 2.16 4.28
CA ARG A 41 -15.50 0.83 4.83
C ARG A 41 -14.25 -0.05 4.77
N ALA A 42 -13.52 -0.05 3.65
CA ALA A 42 -12.28 -0.80 3.46
C ALA A 42 -11.20 -0.38 4.47
N VAL A 43 -11.02 0.93 4.71
CA VAL A 43 -10.06 1.44 5.71
C VAL A 43 -10.30 0.87 7.10
N ARG A 44 -11.56 0.65 7.49
CA ARG A 44 -11.91 0.06 8.80
C ARG A 44 -11.58 -1.43 8.91
N LYS A 45 -11.29 -2.10 7.79
CA LYS A 45 -10.92 -3.51 7.73
C LYS A 45 -9.42 -3.74 7.72
N VAL A 46 -8.62 -2.73 7.35
CA VAL A 46 -7.16 -2.81 7.45
C VAL A 46 -6.79 -2.95 8.93
N SER A 47 -6.07 -4.02 9.26
CA SER A 47 -5.67 -4.25 10.64
C SER A 47 -4.50 -3.35 11.03
N LEU A 48 -4.32 -3.11 12.33
CA LEU A 48 -3.11 -2.43 12.80
C LEU A 48 -1.86 -3.26 12.52
N ASP A 49 -1.99 -4.59 12.48
CA ASP A 49 -0.88 -5.50 12.16
C ASP A 49 -0.40 -5.29 10.72
N ASP A 50 -1.30 -5.14 9.75
CA ASP A 50 -0.95 -4.82 8.36
C ASP A 50 -0.17 -3.50 8.26
N VAL A 51 -0.61 -2.49 9.03
CA VAL A 51 0.08 -1.19 9.10
C VAL A 51 1.47 -1.32 9.71
N PHE A 52 1.60 -2.05 10.81
CA PHE A 52 2.91 -2.25 11.45
C PHE A 52 3.84 -3.10 10.60
N GLU A 53 3.35 -4.20 10.01
CA GLU A 53 4.13 -5.06 9.13
C GLU A 53 4.63 -4.29 7.90
N SER A 54 3.77 -3.47 7.29
CA SER A 54 4.18 -2.61 6.17
C SER A 54 5.37 -1.73 6.59
N CYS A 55 5.27 -1.01 7.71
CA CYS A 55 6.36 -0.16 8.21
C CYS A 55 7.62 -0.96 8.55
N SER A 56 7.48 -2.10 9.23
CA SER A 56 8.59 -2.96 9.64
C SER A 56 9.34 -3.57 8.46
N SER A 57 8.66 -3.81 7.33
CA SER A 57 9.28 -4.33 6.10
C SER A 57 10.20 -3.32 5.40
N TRP A 58 10.07 -2.02 5.71
CA TRP A 58 10.78 -0.94 5.03
C TRP A 58 12.31 -1.08 5.08
N ALA A 59 12.86 -1.43 6.24
CA ALA A 59 14.31 -1.60 6.39
C ALA A 59 14.85 -2.73 5.51
N ASN A 60 14.11 -3.84 5.38
CA ASN A 60 14.48 -4.93 4.49
C ASN A 60 14.39 -4.51 3.02
N ARG A 61 13.36 -3.74 2.64
CA ARG A 61 13.22 -3.18 1.28
C ARG A 61 14.38 -2.25 0.91
N LEU A 62 14.81 -1.39 1.83
CA LEU A 62 16.02 -0.57 1.63
C LEU A 62 17.27 -1.42 1.44
N TYR A 63 17.42 -2.46 2.26
CA TYR A 63 18.53 -3.40 2.09
C TYR A 63 18.49 -4.05 0.71
N ARG A 64 17.33 -4.56 0.27
CA ARG A 64 17.16 -5.14 -1.08
C ARG A 64 17.46 -4.14 -2.19
N LEU A 65 17.03 -2.88 -2.03
CA LEU A 65 17.32 -1.80 -2.99
C LEU A 65 18.82 -1.59 -3.17
N SER A 66 19.60 -1.66 -2.08
CA SER A 66 21.06 -1.56 -2.14
C SER A 66 21.67 -2.72 -2.96
N GLN A 67 21.12 -3.92 -2.84
CA GLN A 67 21.60 -5.11 -3.56
C GLN A 67 21.33 -5.02 -5.07
N VAL A 68 20.23 -4.37 -5.47
CA VAL A 68 19.89 -4.14 -6.88
C VAL A 68 20.41 -2.80 -7.42
N LYS A 69 21.31 -2.13 -6.69
CA LYS A 69 21.95 -0.86 -7.09
C LYS A 69 20.94 0.25 -7.45
N GLY A 70 19.84 0.32 -6.70
CA GLY A 70 18.80 1.34 -6.92
C GLY A 70 17.79 1.02 -8.03
N ASN A 71 17.85 -0.16 -8.66
CA ASN A 71 16.81 -0.62 -9.57
C ASN A 71 15.53 -1.03 -8.82
N TYR A 72 14.42 -1.17 -9.55
CA TYR A 72 13.14 -1.62 -9.00
C TYR A 72 13.22 -2.99 -8.32
N LEU A 73 12.48 -3.14 -7.23
CA LEU A 73 12.34 -4.42 -6.54
C LEU A 73 11.36 -5.31 -7.30
N ARG A 74 11.68 -6.60 -7.42
CA ARG A 74 10.76 -7.64 -7.91
C ARG A 74 10.03 -8.31 -6.75
#